data_AF-A0A2V6IXN6-F1
#
_entry.id   AF-A0A2V6IXN6-F1
#
_cell.length_a   1.000
_cell.length_b   1.000
_cell.length_c   1.000
_cell.angle_alpha   90.00
_cell.angle_beta   90.00
_cell.angle_gamma   90.00
#
_symmetry.space_group_name_H-M   'P 1'
#
loop_
_entity.id
_entity.type
_entity.pdbx_description
1 polymer ?
#
loop_
_entity_poly.entity_id
_entity_poly.type
_entity_poly.pdbx_seq_one_letter_code
_entity_poly.pdbx_strand_id
1 'polypeptide(L)'
;MAFKRGDFSARLPENWIGVSGKIADIFNAVIEMNERMARELERIGRVVGKEGRITQRVSIGEVTNSWADAIASINDLIGDLVRPTSEMARVIGAVAKG
;
A
#
# COMPACT_ATOMS: atom_id res chain seq x y z
N MET A 1 12.98 6.28 -19.89
CA MET A 1 11.63 6.19 -19.29
C MET A 1 11.75 6.20 -17.77
N ALA A 2 11.58 7.36 -17.12
CA ALA A 2 11.76 7.53 -15.67
C ALA A 2 10.67 6.81 -14.86
N PHE A 3 9.40 7.10 -15.13
CA PHE A 3 8.26 6.46 -14.45
C PHE A 3 8.27 4.92 -14.53
N LYS A 4 8.65 4.35 -15.69
CA LYS A 4 8.81 2.89 -15.88
C LYS A 4 9.79 2.26 -14.88
N ARG A 5 10.76 3.03 -14.36
CA ARG A 5 11.74 2.57 -13.37
C ARG A 5 11.34 2.91 -11.93
N GLY A 6 10.11 3.38 -11.70
CA GLY A 6 9.64 3.81 -10.38
C GLY A 6 10.13 5.20 -9.96
N ASP A 7 10.70 5.99 -10.88
CA ASP A 7 11.01 7.39 -10.61
C ASP A 7 9.73 8.22 -10.75
N PHE A 8 9.09 8.48 -9.62
CA PHE A 8 7.89 9.28 -9.50
C PHE A 8 8.16 10.78 -9.42
N SER A 9 9.40 11.27 -9.60
CA SER A 9 9.65 12.72 -9.70
C SER A 9 9.33 13.27 -11.09
N ALA A 10 9.32 12.41 -12.11
CA ALA A 10 8.97 12.79 -13.47
C ALA A 10 7.50 13.22 -13.57
N ARG A 11 7.25 14.35 -14.23
CA ARG A 11 5.92 14.91 -14.47
C ARG A 11 5.82 15.39 -15.93
N LEU A 12 4.60 15.35 -16.47
CA LEU A 12 4.29 16.06 -17.72
C LEU A 12 4.12 17.56 -17.44
N PRO A 13 4.44 18.46 -18.40
CA PRO A 13 4.31 19.90 -18.21
C PRO A 13 2.86 20.33 -17.94
N GLU A 14 2.67 21.22 -16.96
CA GLU A 14 1.36 21.74 -16.55
C GLU A 14 0.84 22.84 -17.47
N ASN A 15 1.70 23.43 -18.32
CA ASN A 15 1.32 24.52 -19.22
C ASN A 15 0.68 24.04 -20.53
N TRP A 16 0.47 22.73 -20.69
CA TRP A 16 -0.22 22.19 -21.86
C TRP A 16 -1.72 22.49 -21.77
N ILE A 17 -2.32 22.83 -22.91
CA ILE A 17 -3.74 23.17 -23.02
C ILE A 17 -4.50 22.15 -23.87
N GLY A 18 -5.84 22.21 -23.81
CA GLY A 18 -6.71 21.33 -24.59
C GLY A 18 -6.59 19.86 -24.15
N VAL A 19 -6.65 18.94 -25.11
CA VAL A 19 -6.60 17.50 -24.82
C VAL A 19 -5.25 17.09 -24.21
N SER A 20 -4.14 17.67 -24.68
CA SER A 20 -2.81 17.38 -24.15
C SER A 20 -2.66 17.79 -22.69
N GLY A 21 -3.22 18.93 -22.29
CA GLY A 21 -3.27 19.37 -20.89
C GLY A 21 -4.04 18.38 -20.01
N LYS A 22 -5.25 17.98 -20.43
CA LYS A 22 -6.06 16.99 -19.70
C LYS A 22 -5.33 15.65 -19.55
N ILE A 23 -4.60 15.21 -20.58
CA ILE A 23 -3.78 13.99 -20.50
C ILE A 23 -2.64 14.18 -19.48
N ALA A 24 -1.97 15.34 -19.48
CA ALA A 24 -0.92 15.65 -18.53
C ALA A 24 -1.42 15.61 -17.09
N ASP A 25 -2.57 16.24 -16.81
CA ASP A 25 -3.20 16.26 -15.49
C ASP A 25 -3.53 14.84 -15.00
N ILE A 26 -4.23 14.06 -15.82
CA ILE A 26 -4.61 12.68 -15.48
C ILE A 26 -3.37 11.82 -15.26
N PHE A 27 -2.38 11.94 -16.14
CA PHE A 27 -1.15 11.17 -16.04
C PHE A 27 -0.36 11.53 -14.77
N ASN A 28 -0.21 12.81 -14.45
CA ASN A 28 0.43 13.26 -13.23
C ASN A 28 -0.31 12.75 -11.97
N ALA A 29 -1.64 12.77 -11.97
CA ALA A 29 -2.44 12.20 -10.88
C ALA A 29 -2.24 10.68 -10.72
N VAL A 30 -2.08 9.94 -11.83
CA VAL A 30 -1.72 8.51 -11.78
C VAL A 30 -0.33 8.32 -11.18
N ILE A 31 0.65 9.17 -11.51
CA ILE A 31 1.98 9.08 -10.90
C ILE A 31 1.90 9.33 -9.40
N GLU A 32 1.17 10.36 -8.96
CA GLU A 32 0.99 10.65 -7.53
C GLU A 32 0.35 9.48 -6.77
N MET A 33 -0.65 8.82 -7.36
CA MET A 33 -1.28 7.64 -6.76
C MET A 33 -0.28 6.49 -6.59
N ASN A 34 0.52 6.21 -7.62
CA ASN A 34 1.56 5.18 -7.56
C ASN A 34 2.64 5.53 -6.51
N GLU A 35 3.02 6.79 -6.41
CA GLU A 35 3.99 7.28 -5.44
C GLU A 35 3.48 7.10 -3.99
N ARG A 36 2.20 7.41 -3.74
CA ARG A 36 1.55 7.17 -2.43
C ARG A 36 1.51 5.69 -2.10
N MET A 37 1.13 4.83 -3.04
CA MET A 37 1.10 3.38 -2.84
C MET A 37 2.49 2.81 -2.53
N ALA A 38 3.52 3.23 -3.28
CA ALA A 38 4.88 2.76 -3.05
C ALA A 38 5.40 3.10 -1.64
N ARG A 39 5.19 4.36 -1.20
CA ARG A 39 5.54 4.78 0.17
C ARG A 39 4.79 3.99 1.23
N GLU A 40 3.50 3.75 1.01
CA GLU A 40 2.68 3.04 1.98
C GLU A 40 3.07 1.55 2.08
N LEU A 41 3.43 0.92 0.96
CA LEU A 41 3.97 -0.43 0.94
C LEU A 41 5.32 -0.53 1.69
N GLU A 42 6.19 0.45 1.53
CA GLU A 42 7.44 0.50 2.30
C GLU A 42 7.15 0.67 3.80
N ARG A 43 6.23 1.58 4.16
CA ARG A 43 5.81 1.79 5.55
C ARG A 43 5.26 0.51 6.15
N ILE A 44 4.32 -0.17 5.48
CA ILE A 44 3.68 -1.35 6.05
C ILE A 44 4.65 -2.53 6.15
N GLY A 45 5.53 -2.71 5.17
CA GLY A 45 6.58 -3.73 5.23
C GLY A 45 7.50 -3.56 6.45
N ARG A 46 7.82 -2.32 6.82
CA ARG A 46 8.54 -2.02 8.05
C ARG A 46 7.67 -2.24 9.30
N VAL A 47 6.49 -1.64 9.35
CA VAL A 47 5.64 -1.59 10.55
C VAL A 47 5.09 -2.98 10.93
N VAL A 48 4.55 -3.72 9.96
CA VAL A 48 3.99 -5.06 10.19
C VAL A 48 5.09 -6.11 10.13
N GLY A 49 5.94 -6.08 9.10
CA GLY A 49 6.94 -7.12 8.86
C GLY A 49 8.14 -7.07 9.80
N LYS A 50 8.70 -5.89 10.06
CA LYS A 50 9.91 -5.76 10.90
C LYS A 50 9.60 -5.45 12.36
N GLU A 51 8.61 -4.60 12.61
CA GLU A 51 8.27 -4.16 13.98
C GLU A 51 7.16 -4.99 14.62
N GLY A 52 6.57 -5.94 13.88
CA GLY A 52 5.55 -6.85 14.40
C GLY A 52 4.23 -6.18 14.79
N ARG A 53 3.97 -4.94 14.34
CA ARG A 53 2.73 -4.23 14.65
C ARG A 53 1.59 -4.66 13.72
N ILE A 54 1.17 -5.89 13.91
CA ILE A 54 0.23 -6.60 13.02
C ILE A 54 -1.22 -6.09 13.03
N THR A 55 -1.57 -5.14 13.89
CA THR A 55 -2.87 -4.45 13.89
C THR A 55 -2.91 -3.28 12.90
N GLN A 56 -1.75 -2.87 12.38
CA GLN A 56 -1.66 -1.78 11.40
C GLN A 56 -2.14 -2.25 10.03
N ARG A 57 -2.77 -1.32 9.29
CA ARG A 57 -3.37 -1.56 7.98
C ARG A 57 -2.86 -0.53 6.98
N VAL A 58 -2.95 -0.90 5.71
CA VAL A 58 -2.60 -0.07 4.55
C VAL A 58 -3.73 0.90 4.27
N SER A 59 -3.40 2.18 4.06
CA SER A 59 -4.34 3.19 3.57
C SER A 59 -3.59 4.25 2.75
N ILE A 60 -4.17 4.65 1.61
CA ILE A 60 -3.62 5.70 0.73
C ILE A 60 -4.61 6.85 0.49
N GLY A 61 -5.57 7.02 1.40
CA GLY A 61 -6.68 7.96 1.27
C GLY A 61 -7.90 7.34 0.58
N GLU A 62 -8.80 8.20 0.09
CA GLU A 62 -9.99 7.77 -0.63
C GLU A 62 -9.60 7.23 -2.02
N VAL A 63 -9.81 5.94 -2.22
CA VAL A 63 -9.58 5.25 -3.50
C VAL A 63 -10.79 4.40 -3.87
N THR A 64 -11.00 4.18 -5.16
CA THR A 64 -12.14 3.44 -5.70
C THR A 64 -11.69 2.35 -6.66
N ASN A 65 -12.60 1.43 -6.98
CA ASN A 65 -12.39 0.34 -7.95
C ASN A 65 -11.13 -0.47 -7.62
N SER A 66 -10.35 -0.83 -8.64
CA SER A 66 -9.18 -1.70 -8.51
C SER A 66 -8.12 -1.20 -7.52
N TRP A 67 -8.05 0.11 -7.26
CA TRP A 67 -7.18 0.64 -6.21
C TRP A 67 -7.68 0.25 -4.81
N ALA A 68 -8.99 0.36 -4.57
CA ALA A 68 -9.60 -0.09 -3.33
C ALA A 68 -9.43 -1.61 -3.13
N ASP A 69 -9.63 -2.39 -4.21
CA ASP A 69 -9.46 -3.85 -4.18
C ASP A 69 -8.01 -4.26 -3.86
N ALA A 70 -7.02 -3.52 -4.40
CA ALA A 70 -5.61 -3.76 -4.11
C ALA A 70 -5.28 -3.48 -2.62
N ILE A 71 -5.81 -2.38 -2.07
CA ILE A 71 -5.64 -2.07 -0.64
C ILE A 71 -6.33 -3.12 0.24
N ALA A 72 -7.53 -3.55 -0.12
CA ALA A 72 -8.25 -4.60 0.59
C ALA A 72 -7.46 -5.92 0.58
N SER A 73 -6.96 -6.34 -0.58
CA SER A 73 -6.19 -7.56 -0.74
C SER A 73 -4.92 -7.58 0.13
N ILE A 74 -4.21 -6.45 0.24
CA ILE A 74 -3.02 -6.36 1.12
C ILE A 74 -3.43 -6.43 2.59
N ASN A 75 -4.53 -5.78 2.97
CA ASN A 75 -5.04 -5.83 4.34
C ASN A 75 -5.51 -7.23 4.75
N ASP A 76 -6.11 -7.98 3.83
CA ASP A 76 -6.49 -9.37 4.02
C ASP A 76 -5.24 -10.25 4.22
N LEU A 77 -4.21 -10.09 3.38
CA LEU A 77 -2.93 -10.79 3.54
C LEU A 77 -2.29 -10.50 4.92
N ILE A 78 -2.32 -9.25 5.38
CA ILE A 78 -1.84 -8.91 6.72
C ILE A 78 -2.68 -9.66 7.77
N GLY A 79 -4.01 -9.67 7.64
CA GLY A 79 -4.89 -10.38 8.55
C GLY A 79 -4.61 -11.89 8.61
N ASP A 80 -4.35 -12.51 7.48
CA ASP A 80 -4.08 -13.95 7.38
C ASP A 80 -2.74 -14.34 7.99
N LEU A 81 -1.73 -13.46 7.93
CA LEU A 81 -0.45 -13.68 8.60
C LEU A 81 -0.54 -13.62 10.14
N VAL A 82 -1.56 -12.96 10.69
CA VAL A 82 -1.76 -12.83 12.16
C VAL A 82 -2.37 -14.07 12.79
N ARG A 83 -3.34 -14.69 12.12
CA ARG A 83 -4.17 -15.75 12.73
C ARG A 83 -3.35 -16.96 13.21
N PRO A 84 -2.36 -17.49 12.46
CA PRO A 84 -1.58 -18.64 12.90
C PRO A 84 -0.71 -18.34 14.13
N THR A 85 -0.14 -17.12 14.19
CA THR A 85 0.75 -16.72 15.28
C THR A 85 0.00 -16.55 16.60
N SER A 86 -1.22 -15.98 16.57
CA SER A 86 -2.03 -15.84 17.78
C SER A 86 -2.51 -17.19 18.34
N GLU A 87 -2.88 -18.14 17.47
CA GLU A 87 -3.29 -19.47 17.91
C GLU A 87 -2.13 -20.27 18.49
N MET A 88 -0.93 -20.20 17.89
CA MET A 88 0.26 -20.84 18.46
C MET A 88 0.62 -20.26 19.84
N ALA A 89 0.56 -18.93 20.01
CA ALA A 89 0.82 -18.30 21.30
C ALA A 89 -0.19 -18.75 22.37
N ARG A 90 -1.47 -18.90 22.00
CA ARG A 90 -2.53 -19.41 22.88
C ARG A 90 -2.27 -20.85 23.32
N VAL A 91 -1.88 -21.73 22.38
CA VAL A 91 -1.56 -23.14 22.66
C VAL A 91 -0.35 -23.25 23.60
N ILE A 92 0.74 -22.52 23.34
CA ILE A 92 1.94 -22.54 24.21
C ILE A 92 1.57 -22.07 25.63
N GLY A 93 0.79 -20.99 25.74
CA GLY A 93 0.33 -20.48 27.03
C GLY A 93 -0.56 -21.47 27.80
N ALA A 94 -1.35 -22.29 27.10
CA ALA A 94 -2.16 -23.35 27.71
C ALA A 94 -1.29 -24.52 28.21
N VAL A 95 -0.29 -24.94 27.44
CA VAL A 95 0.67 -25.98 27.83
C VAL A 95 1.48 -25.56 29.06
N ALA A 96 1.93 -24.30 29.12
CA ALA A 96 2.71 -23.81 30.26
C ALA A 96 1.93 -23.69 31.58
N LYS A 97 0.59 -23.74 31.53
CA LYS A 97 -0.30 -23.67 32.70
C LYS A 97 -0.85 -25.04 33.12
N GLY A 98 -0.63 -26.09 32.32
CA GLY A 98 -1.05 -27.45 32.59
C GLY A 98 0.11 -28.35 33.01
#